data_AF-A0AAW9S3F0-F1
#
_entry.id   AF-A0AAW9S3F0-F1
#
_cell.length_a   1.000
_cell.length_b   1.000
_cell.length_c   1.000
_cell.angle_alpha   90.00
_cell.angle_beta   90.00
_cell.angle_gamma   90.00
#
_symmetry.space_group_name_H-M   'P 1'
#
loop_
_entity.id
_entity.type
_entity.pdbx_description
1 polymer ?
#
loop_
_entity_poly.entity_id
_entity_poly.type
_entity_poly.pdbx_seq_one_letter_code
_entity_poly.pdbx_strand_id
1 'polypeptide(L)'
;MTARTVAAIIAAVAMMAILPIDRLTAAADKTLGMSVMSARVGASGNLAGGAGAVSAQKVGPQGQYRIAFARELTPTCAATATITGPGASGEQGFIVAEANASGALLVRTYAPNSNFEDRSFSVIVFCHA
;
A
#
# COMPACT_ATOMS: atom_id res chain seq x y z
N MET A 1 15.77 -9.90 51.48
CA MET A 1 15.39 -10.07 50.06
C MET A 1 15.45 -8.69 49.41
N THR A 2 16.39 -8.36 48.50
CA THR A 2 16.19 -7.15 47.64
C THR A 2 17.23 -6.91 46.53
N ALA A 3 18.39 -7.58 46.45
CA ALA A 3 19.37 -7.25 45.40
C ALA A 3 19.30 -8.16 44.15
N ARG A 4 19.00 -9.46 44.33
CA ARG A 4 19.01 -10.45 43.23
C ARG A 4 17.81 -10.37 42.28
N THR A 5 16.68 -9.86 42.76
CA THR A 5 15.42 -9.80 41.99
C THR A 5 15.38 -8.63 41.02
N VAL A 6 16.07 -7.52 41.32
CA VAL A 6 16.07 -6.31 40.46
C VAL A 6 16.90 -6.53 39.19
N ALA A 7 18.05 -7.21 39.30
CA ALA A 7 18.92 -7.49 38.16
C ALA A 7 18.26 -8.41 37.12
N ALA A 8 17.45 -9.38 37.56
CA ALA A 8 16.75 -10.30 36.67
C ALA A 8 15.66 -9.61 35.83
N ILE A 9 14.99 -8.59 36.40
CA ILE A 9 13.94 -7.84 35.68
C ILE A 9 14.56 -6.93 34.62
N ILE A 10 15.70 -6.28 34.90
CA ILE A 10 16.37 -5.41 33.93
C ILE A 10 16.89 -6.22 32.73
N ALA A 11 17.42 -7.42 32.97
CA ALA A 11 17.86 -8.31 31.89
C ALA A 11 16.69 -8.79 31.00
N ALA A 12 15.53 -9.07 31.60
CA ALA A 12 14.34 -9.50 30.85
C ALA A 12 13.74 -8.37 29.98
N VAL A 13 13.76 -7.13 30.46
CA VAL A 13 13.26 -5.97 29.69
C VAL A 13 14.22 -5.61 28.55
N ALA A 14 15.53 -5.73 28.76
CA ALA A 14 16.52 -5.49 27.71
C ALA A 14 16.46 -6.53 26.58
N MET A 15 16.12 -7.80 26.88
CA MET A 15 15.97 -8.85 25.86
C MET A 15 14.73 -8.67 24.99
N MET A 16 13.67 -8.04 25.47
CA MET A 16 12.44 -7.81 24.70
C MET A 16 12.53 -6.62 23.73
N ALA A 17 13.51 -5.74 23.90
CA ALA A 17 13.68 -4.53 23.08
C ALA A 17 14.55 -4.73 21.82
N ILE A 18 15.12 -5.93 21.62
CA ILE A 18 16.02 -6.26 20.48
C ILE A 18 15.36 -7.28 19.54
N LEU A 19 14.03 -7.41 19.57
CA LEU A 19 13.35 -8.11 18.50
C LEU A 19 13.37 -7.18 17.29
N PRO A 20 14.05 -7.55 16.18
CA PRO A 20 13.87 -6.83 14.94
C PRO A 20 12.38 -6.87 14.65
N ILE A 21 11.76 -5.69 14.55
CA ILE A 21 10.47 -5.56 13.90
C ILE A 21 10.77 -5.81 12.43
N ASP A 22 10.94 -7.08 12.08
CA ASP A 22 10.95 -7.54 10.72
C ASP A 22 9.61 -7.10 10.18
N ARG A 23 9.63 -5.99 9.44
CA ARG A 23 8.48 -5.58 8.66
C ARG A 23 8.16 -6.79 7.81
N LEU A 24 7.04 -7.45 8.12
CA LEU A 24 6.52 -8.58 7.36
C LEU A 24 6.14 -8.06 5.97
N THR A 25 7.14 -7.83 5.14
CA THR A 25 7.00 -7.61 3.73
C THR A 25 6.60 -8.96 3.17
N ALA A 26 5.37 -9.06 2.69
CA ALA A 26 4.89 -10.26 2.03
C ALA A 26 5.93 -10.67 0.98
N ALA A 27 6.48 -11.88 1.14
CA ALA A 27 7.44 -12.42 0.20
C ALA A 27 6.77 -12.49 -1.18
N ALA A 28 7.51 -12.15 -2.23
CA ALA A 28 7.00 -12.23 -3.59
C ALA A 28 6.54 -13.67 -3.87
N ASP A 29 5.24 -13.84 -4.09
CA ASP A 29 4.66 -15.14 -4.40
C ASP A 29 5.14 -15.58 -5.79
N LYS A 30 5.99 -16.61 -5.83
CA LYS A 30 6.50 -17.17 -7.10
C LYS A 30 5.55 -18.21 -7.70
N THR A 31 4.42 -18.52 -7.07
CA THR A 31 3.50 -19.57 -7.55
C THR A 31 2.91 -19.31 -8.93
N LEU A 32 2.86 -18.04 -9.37
CA LEU A 32 2.35 -17.65 -10.69
C LEU A 32 3.44 -17.27 -11.70
N GLY A 33 4.73 -17.33 -11.33
CA GLY A 33 5.82 -16.78 -12.16
C GLY A 33 5.74 -15.25 -12.36
N MET A 34 4.83 -14.57 -11.67
CA MET A 34 4.59 -13.13 -11.74
C MET A 34 4.74 -12.51 -10.36
N SER A 35 5.40 -11.35 -10.27
CA SER A 35 5.45 -10.60 -9.02
C SER A 35 4.15 -9.80 -8.87
N VAL A 36 3.32 -10.15 -7.90
CA VAL A 36 2.11 -9.41 -7.57
C VAL A 36 2.41 -8.39 -6.47
N MET A 37 2.08 -7.13 -6.72
CA MET A 37 2.12 -6.06 -5.73
C MET A 37 0.70 -5.54 -5.49
N SER A 38 0.44 -5.05 -4.29
CA SER A 38 -0.86 -4.47 -3.96
C SER A 38 -0.75 -3.33 -2.97
N ALA A 39 -1.71 -2.42 -3.02
CA ALA A 39 -1.86 -1.35 -2.04
C ALA A 39 -3.35 -1.15 -1.71
N ARG A 40 -3.64 -0.81 -0.46
CA ARG A 40 -4.92 -0.25 -0.02
C ARG A 40 -4.66 1.18 0.41
N VAL A 41 -5.38 2.12 -0.15
CA VAL A 41 -5.19 3.55 0.06
C VAL A 41 -6.49 4.15 0.57
N GLY A 42 -6.42 4.88 1.67
CA GLY A 42 -7.56 5.63 2.20
C GLY A 42 -7.84 6.89 1.38
N ALA A 43 -9.06 7.42 1.46
CA ALA A 43 -9.45 8.65 0.76
C ALA A 43 -8.53 9.86 1.06
N SER A 44 -7.93 9.93 2.27
CA SER A 44 -6.92 10.92 2.64
C SER A 44 -5.54 10.73 1.98
N GLY A 45 -5.34 9.64 1.24
CA GLY A 45 -4.10 9.31 0.54
C GLY A 45 -3.08 8.56 1.36
N ASN A 46 -3.41 8.11 2.58
CA ASN A 46 -2.55 7.29 3.42
C ASN A 46 -2.57 5.82 2.97
N LEU A 47 -1.40 5.17 3.04
CA LEU A 47 -1.28 3.73 2.81
C LEU A 47 -1.87 2.97 4.01
N ALA A 48 -2.98 2.28 3.78
CA ALA A 48 -3.69 1.47 4.79
C ALA A 48 -3.17 0.02 4.84
N GLY A 49 -2.42 -0.43 3.83
CA GLY A 49 -1.81 -1.75 3.77
C GLY A 49 -1.48 -2.17 2.34
N GLY A 50 -0.97 -3.39 2.16
CA GLY A 50 -0.65 -3.94 0.85
C GLY A 50 0.66 -4.73 0.81
N ALA A 51 0.89 -5.48 -0.25
CA ALA A 51 2.11 -6.23 -0.50
C ALA A 51 3.04 -5.44 -1.43
N GLY A 52 4.27 -5.15 -0.97
CA GLY A 52 5.28 -4.45 -1.78
C GLY A 52 5.04 -2.95 -1.95
N ALA A 53 3.92 -2.38 -1.50
CA ALA A 53 3.73 -0.93 -1.44
C ALA A 53 4.60 -0.31 -0.34
N VAL A 54 5.34 0.76 -0.67
CA VAL A 54 6.21 1.46 0.28
C VAL A 54 5.62 2.79 0.76
N SER A 55 4.85 3.46 -0.10
CA SER A 55 4.15 4.69 0.27
C SER A 55 2.94 4.93 -0.62
N ALA A 56 1.99 5.70 -0.09
CA ALA A 56 0.92 6.32 -0.84
C ALA A 56 0.78 7.76 -0.35
N GLN A 57 0.47 8.66 -1.28
CA GLN A 57 0.23 10.06 -0.98
C GLN A 57 -0.78 10.65 -1.94
N LYS A 58 -1.59 11.59 -1.47
CA LYS A 58 -2.41 12.44 -2.33
C LYS A 58 -1.51 13.50 -2.99
N VAL A 59 -1.69 13.74 -4.28
CA VAL A 59 -0.84 14.66 -5.08
C VAL A 59 -1.59 15.81 -5.71
N GLY A 60 -2.93 15.75 -5.72
CA GLY A 60 -3.79 16.82 -6.23
C GLY A 60 -4.75 17.35 -5.17
N PRO A 61 -5.56 18.36 -5.50
CA PRO A 61 -6.57 18.90 -4.58
C PRO A 61 -7.61 17.84 -4.21
N GLN A 62 -7.99 16.96 -5.14
CA GLN A 62 -8.95 15.87 -4.96
C GLN A 62 -8.62 14.71 -5.91
N GLY A 63 -8.93 13.48 -5.48
CA GLY A 63 -9.03 12.28 -6.32
C GLY A 63 -7.77 11.89 -7.10
N GLN A 64 -6.59 12.33 -6.66
CA GLN A 64 -5.31 12.02 -7.32
C GLN A 64 -4.29 11.55 -6.30
N TYR A 65 -3.77 10.34 -6.53
CA TYR A 65 -2.89 9.64 -5.62
C TYR A 65 -1.65 9.13 -6.34
N ARG A 66 -0.52 9.15 -5.65
CA ARG A 66 0.73 8.53 -6.09
C ARG A 66 1.09 7.42 -5.12
N ILE A 67 1.37 6.24 -5.66
CA ILE A 67 1.73 5.05 -4.90
C ILE A 67 3.11 4.60 -5.37
N ALA A 68 4.03 4.45 -4.44
CA ALA A 68 5.33 3.86 -4.72
C ALA A 68 5.36 2.41 -4.22
N PHE A 69 5.97 1.54 -5.02
CA PHE A 69 6.23 0.16 -4.68
C PHE A 69 7.72 -0.07 -4.48
N ALA A 70 8.09 -1.12 -3.74
CA ALA A 70 9.46 -1.50 -3.47
C ALA A 70 10.19 -1.98 -4.72
N ARG A 71 9.43 -2.40 -5.74
CA ARG A 71 9.95 -2.74 -7.06
C ARG A 71 9.59 -1.64 -8.04
N GLU A 72 10.48 -1.45 -9.00
CA GLU A 72 10.25 -0.56 -10.13
C GLU A 72 9.06 -1.05 -10.96
N LEU A 73 8.17 -0.13 -11.31
CA LEU A 73 7.07 -0.39 -12.23
C LEU A 73 7.55 -0.19 -13.66
N THR A 74 7.68 -1.26 -14.42
CA THR A 74 8.03 -1.25 -15.84
C THR A 74 6.80 -1.01 -16.71
N PRO A 75 6.96 -0.62 -17.99
CA PRO A 75 5.84 -0.52 -18.93
C PRO A 75 5.08 -1.84 -19.18
N THR A 76 5.69 -2.98 -18.83
CA THR A 76 5.06 -4.31 -18.92
C THR A 76 4.18 -4.63 -17.70
N CYS A 77 4.17 -3.78 -16.68
CA CYS A 77 3.28 -3.93 -15.54
C CYS A 77 1.85 -3.51 -15.90
N ALA A 78 0.88 -4.35 -15.56
CA ALA A 78 -0.54 -4.02 -15.61
C ALA A 78 -1.03 -3.71 -14.20
N ALA A 79 -1.86 -2.69 -14.05
CA ALA A 79 -2.48 -2.33 -12.78
C ALA A 79 -4.00 -2.34 -12.90
N THR A 80 -4.68 -2.84 -11.87
CA THR A 80 -6.13 -2.74 -11.73
C THR A 80 -6.45 -2.17 -10.35
N ALA A 81 -7.40 -1.26 -10.28
CA ALA A 81 -7.80 -0.61 -9.05
C ALA A 81 -9.31 -0.63 -8.89
N THR A 82 -9.76 -0.71 -7.64
CA THR A 82 -11.17 -0.85 -7.27
C THR A 82 -11.48 0.01 -6.06
N ILE A 83 -12.56 0.79 -6.13
CA ILE A 83 -13.03 1.58 -5.00
C ILE A 83 -13.40 0.65 -3.85
N THR A 84 -13.03 1.01 -2.63
CA THR A 84 -13.38 0.28 -1.40
C THR A 84 -14.19 1.15 -0.44
N GLY A 85 -15.20 0.55 0.20
CA GLY A 85 -16.02 1.21 1.23
C GLY A 85 -17.50 1.35 0.86
N PRO A 86 -18.30 2.03 1.71
CA PRO A 86 -19.72 2.28 1.45
C PRO A 86 -19.91 3.01 0.11
N GLY A 87 -20.82 2.54 -0.74
CA GLY A 87 -21.03 3.06 -2.10
C GLY A 87 -20.26 2.34 -3.21
N ALA A 88 -19.32 1.43 -2.87
CA ALA A 88 -18.57 0.63 -3.85
C ALA A 88 -19.45 -0.30 -4.71
N SER A 89 -20.68 -0.59 -4.27
CA SER A 89 -21.64 -1.47 -4.96
C SER A 89 -22.74 -0.72 -5.73
N GLY A 90 -22.62 0.60 -5.93
CA GLY A 90 -23.67 1.37 -6.62
C GLY A 90 -23.28 2.73 -7.18
N GLU A 91 -22.18 3.34 -6.73
CA GLU A 91 -21.69 4.60 -7.30
C GLU A 91 -20.58 4.31 -8.32
N GLN A 92 -20.85 4.67 -9.57
CA GLN A 92 -19.94 4.56 -10.71
C GLN A 92 -18.78 5.55 -10.57
N GLY A 93 -17.90 5.30 -9.60
CA GLY A 93 -16.62 5.95 -9.58
C GLY A 93 -15.64 5.18 -10.46
N PHE A 94 -14.96 5.88 -11.35
CA PHE A 94 -13.95 5.28 -12.21
C PHE A 94 -12.59 5.41 -11.55
N ILE A 95 -11.72 4.41 -11.76
CA ILE A 95 -10.32 4.50 -11.37
C ILE A 95 -9.45 4.31 -12.60
N VAL A 96 -8.51 5.23 -12.79
CA VAL A 96 -7.43 5.09 -13.76
C VAL A 96 -6.12 4.94 -13.01
N ALA A 97 -5.39 3.86 -13.27
CA ALA A 97 -4.10 3.56 -12.68
C ALA A 97 -3.04 3.50 -13.79
N GLU A 98 -2.06 4.40 -13.75
CA GLU A 98 -1.01 4.51 -14.76
C GLU A 98 0.36 4.51 -14.10
N ALA A 99 1.27 3.66 -14.58
CA ALA A 99 2.66 3.74 -14.18
C ALA A 99 3.26 5.02 -14.77
N ASN A 100 3.85 5.87 -13.93
CA ASN A 100 4.53 7.08 -14.37
C ASN A 100 6.01 6.79 -14.66
N ALA A 101 6.68 7.70 -15.38
CA ALA A 101 8.09 7.55 -15.74
C ALA A 101 9.05 7.49 -14.52
N SER A 102 8.57 7.83 -13.32
CA SER A 102 9.34 7.69 -12.08
C SER A 102 9.15 6.34 -11.36
N GLY A 103 8.50 5.36 -12.00
CA GLY A 103 8.26 4.03 -11.43
C GLY A 103 7.19 4.01 -10.34
N ALA A 104 6.38 5.06 -10.21
CA ALA A 104 5.27 5.15 -9.27
C ALA A 104 3.93 5.01 -10.00
N LEU A 105 2.93 4.45 -9.34
CA LEU A 105 1.58 4.33 -9.88
C LEU A 105 0.79 5.60 -9.54
N LEU A 106 0.29 6.29 -10.56
CA LEU A 106 -0.68 7.36 -10.40
C LEU A 106 -2.09 6.78 -10.48
N VAL A 107 -2.88 7.02 -9.45
CA VAL A 107 -4.27 6.58 -9.36
C VAL A 107 -5.18 7.79 -9.30
N ARG A 108 -6.17 7.83 -10.18
CA ARG A 108 -7.17 8.89 -10.27
C ARG A 108 -8.55 8.31 -9.99
N THR A 109 -9.27 8.88 -9.05
CA THR A 109 -10.63 8.49 -8.68
C THR A 109 -11.61 9.58 -9.10
N TYR A 110 -12.73 9.15 -9.68
CA TYR A 110 -13.76 10.04 -10.21
C TYR A 110 -15.11 9.75 -9.57
N ALA A 111 -15.94 10.76 -9.45
CA ALA A 111 -17.38 10.61 -9.25
C ALA A 111 -18.08 10.27 -10.60
N PRO A 112 -19.35 9.82 -10.60
CA PRO A 112 -20.11 9.56 -11.82
C PRO A 112 -20.23 10.76 -12.78
N ASN A 113 -20.04 11.98 -12.27
CA ASN A 113 -20.03 13.22 -13.06
C ASN A 113 -18.65 13.57 -13.64
N SER A 114 -17.69 12.64 -13.60
CA SER A 114 -16.31 12.80 -14.07
C SER A 114 -15.47 13.84 -13.32
N ASN A 115 -15.95 14.38 -12.21
CA ASN A 115 -15.12 15.20 -11.33
C ASN A 115 -14.22 14.31 -10.48
N PHE A 116 -13.02 14.80 -10.17
CA PHE A 116 -12.15 14.13 -9.20
C PHE A 116 -12.82 14.07 -7.83
N GLU A 117 -12.73 12.92 -7.19
CA GLU A 117 -13.33 12.73 -5.87
C GLU A 117 -12.42 11.87 -5.00
N ASP A 118 -12.25 12.26 -3.74
CA ASP A 118 -11.46 11.46 -2.81
C ASP A 118 -12.21 10.18 -2.42
N ARG A 119 -11.66 9.02 -2.79
CA ARG A 119 -12.24 7.70 -2.50
C ARG A 119 -11.16 6.79 -1.94
N SER A 120 -11.55 5.90 -1.04
CA SER A 120 -10.67 4.80 -0.65
C SER A 120 -10.67 3.76 -1.77
N PHE A 121 -9.54 3.11 -2.00
CA PHE A 121 -9.42 2.11 -3.06
C PHE A 121 -8.36 1.06 -2.73
N SER A 122 -8.44 -0.07 -3.42
CA SER A 122 -7.39 -1.08 -3.49
C SER A 122 -6.85 -1.16 -4.91
N VAL A 123 -5.57 -1.45 -5.03
CA VAL A 123 -4.90 -1.64 -6.32
C VAL A 123 -4.06 -2.89 -6.29
N ILE A 124 -4.04 -3.61 -7.39
CA ILE A 124 -3.18 -4.77 -7.63
C ILE A 124 -2.38 -4.48 -8.90
N VAL A 125 -1.09 -4.74 -8.84
CA VAL A 125 -0.15 -4.57 -9.95
C VAL A 125 0.50 -5.91 -10.25
N PHE A 126 0.46 -6.29 -11.51
CA PHE A 126 1.04 -7.51 -12.07
C PHE A 126 2.17 -7.11 -12.99
N CYS A 127 3.39 -7.56 -12.71
CA CYS A 127 4.53 -7.36 -13.59
C CYS A 127 5.04 -8.71 -14.08
N HIS A 128 5.21 -8.84 -15.40
CA HIS A 128 6.00 -9.91 -15.98
C HIS A 128 7.49 -9.59 -15.80
N ALA A 129 8.25 -10.60 -15.36
CA ALA A 129 9.70 -10.55 -15.26
C ALA A 129 10.36 -10.64 -16.66
#